data_AF-F7RK46-F1
#
_entry.id   AF-F7RK46-F1
#
_cell.length_a   1.000
_cell.length_b   1.000
_cell.length_c   1.000
_cell.angle_alpha   90.00
_cell.angle_beta   90.00
_cell.angle_gamma   90.00
#
_symmetry.space_group_name_H-M   'P 1'
#
loop_
_entity.id
_entity.type
_entity.pdbx_description
1 polymer ?
#
loop_
_entity_poly.entity_id
_entity_poly.type
_entity_poly.pdbx_seq_one_letter_code
_entity_poly.pdbx_strand_id
1 'polypeptide(L)'
;MVMLLIDAEVMLLDGLLAEWHERLSSISWFMRCLNEEIARKANREDECKGAFWEGRFKSQALLDEQALLACMMYVDLNPIRAGIADSLQSSDFTSIQERISSLDPQDDTFPSLNTLAQSANKLPQTTYKSLAKFDGSTHLSQQSGIPFHFADYLELIDWTGRAIRQDKKGYIDNQRPKLLNELGIAPDAWLTSAKEFRRQYSGISGRWDAMCEFKEQHHSGHWCKGKSPSQALHP
;
A
#
# COMPACT_ATOMS: atom_id res chain seq x y z
N MET A 1 -23.08 -42.68 -10.14
CA MET A 1 -22.10 -42.95 -11.22
C MET A 1 -21.17 -41.74 -11.26
N VAL A 2 -20.01 -41.82 -10.60
CA VAL A 2 -18.99 -40.77 -10.70
C VAL A 2 -18.32 -41.00 -12.04
N MET A 3 -18.51 -40.07 -12.98
CA MET A 3 -17.85 -40.12 -14.28
C MET A 3 -16.37 -39.82 -14.02
N LEU A 4 -15.54 -40.87 -14.00
CA LEU A 4 -14.09 -40.71 -13.95
C LEU A 4 -13.65 -40.15 -15.29
N LEU A 5 -12.91 -39.03 -15.25
CA LEU A 5 -12.29 -38.44 -16.43
C LEU A 5 -11.38 -39.46 -17.09
N ILE A 6 -11.36 -39.50 -18.42
CA ILE A 6 -10.36 -40.31 -19.14
C ILE A 6 -8.98 -39.68 -19.00
N ASP A 7 -7.90 -40.46 -19.16
CA ASP A 7 -6.52 -39.98 -18.94
C ASP A 7 -6.20 -38.71 -19.75
N ALA A 8 -6.70 -38.60 -20.98
CA ALA A 8 -6.53 -37.41 -21.81
C ALA A 8 -7.20 -36.16 -21.22
N GLU A 9 -8.38 -36.31 -20.60
CA GLU A 9 -9.09 -35.23 -19.92
C GLU A 9 -8.37 -34.83 -18.62
N VAL A 10 -7.80 -35.79 -17.89
CA VAL A 10 -6.98 -35.52 -16.69
C VAL A 10 -5.74 -34.72 -17.07
N MET A 11 -5.01 -35.12 -18.11
CA MET A 11 -3.83 -34.38 -18.58
C MET A 11 -4.17 -32.94 -19.01
N LEU A 12 -5.32 -32.74 -19.66
CA LEU A 12 -5.78 -31.40 -20.04
C LEU A 12 -6.17 -30.57 -18.82
N LEU A 13 -6.86 -31.17 -17.85
CA LEU A 13 -7.22 -30.52 -16.60
C LEU A 13 -5.98 -30.10 -15.79
N ASP A 14 -4.98 -30.97 -15.68
CA ASP A 14 -3.72 -30.66 -14.99
C ASP A 14 -3.00 -29.46 -15.63
N GLY A 15 -3.01 -29.38 -16.97
CA GLY A 15 -2.49 -28.23 -17.70
C GLY A 15 -3.24 -26.93 -17.36
N LEU A 16 -4.57 -26.97 -17.35
CA LEU A 16 -5.40 -25.82 -16.99
C LEU A 16 -5.20 -25.38 -15.53
N LEU A 17 -5.12 -26.34 -14.61
CA LEU A 17 -4.89 -26.06 -13.18
C LEU A 17 -3.52 -25.41 -12.97
N ALA A 18 -2.48 -25.89 -13.66
CA ALA A 18 -1.16 -25.28 -13.61
C ALA A 18 -1.19 -23.82 -14.10
N GLU A 19 -1.85 -23.57 -15.25
CA GLU A 19 -2.02 -22.22 -15.81
C GLU A 19 -2.82 -21.31 -14.87
N TRP A 20 -3.89 -21.82 -14.26
CA TRP A 20 -4.69 -21.05 -13.30
C TRP A 20 -3.93 -20.72 -12.03
N HIS A 21 -3.17 -21.68 -11.47
CA HIS A 21 -2.33 -21.43 -10.30
C HIS A 21 -1.26 -20.38 -10.58
N GLU A 22 -0.60 -20.45 -11.74
CA GLU A 22 0.39 -19.44 -12.15
C GLU A 22 -0.26 -18.05 -12.25
N ARG A 23 -1.41 -17.95 -12.93
CA ARG A 23 -2.10 -16.67 -13.13
C ARG A 23 -2.65 -16.07 -11.84
N LEU A 24 -3.25 -16.89 -10.98
CA LEU A 24 -3.85 -16.44 -9.72
C LEU A 24 -2.79 -16.04 -8.67
N SER A 25 -1.58 -16.58 -8.77
CA SER A 25 -0.45 -16.19 -7.91
C SER A 25 0.42 -15.07 -8.49
N SER A 26 0.22 -14.68 -9.75
CA SER A 26 1.02 -13.66 -10.43
C SER A 26 0.40 -12.26 -10.31
N ILE A 27 1.03 -11.42 -9.49
CA ILE A 27 0.67 -9.98 -9.37
C ILE A 27 0.74 -9.30 -10.74
N SER A 28 1.71 -9.67 -11.59
CA SER A 28 1.85 -9.12 -12.94
C SER A 28 0.65 -9.46 -13.82
N TRP A 29 0.13 -10.69 -13.71
CA TRP A 29 -1.05 -11.10 -14.45
C TRP A 29 -2.30 -10.36 -13.95
N PHE A 30 -2.47 -10.28 -12.62
CA PHE A 30 -3.55 -9.49 -12.01
C PHE A 30 -3.54 -8.03 -12.49
N MET A 31 -2.40 -7.36 -12.39
CA MET A 31 -2.25 -5.96 -12.80
C MET A 31 -2.47 -5.77 -14.30
N ARG A 32 -2.09 -6.74 -15.14
CA ARG A 32 -2.39 -6.70 -16.57
C ARG A 32 -3.89 -6.68 -16.82
N CYS A 33 -4.63 -7.61 -16.24
CA CYS A 33 -6.09 -7.69 -16.39
C CYS A 33 -6.78 -6.43 -15.87
N LEU A 34 -6.38 -5.95 -14.68
CA LEU A 34 -6.94 -4.74 -14.08
C LEU A 34 -6.70 -3.50 -14.94
N ASN A 35 -5.44 -3.26 -15.33
CA ASN A 35 -5.05 -2.07 -16.07
C ASN A 35 -5.65 -2.03 -17.48
N GLU A 36 -5.76 -3.18 -18.14
CA GLU A 36 -6.37 -3.29 -19.47
C GLU A 36 -7.84 -2.89 -19.44
N GLU A 37 -8.61 -3.43 -18.49
CA GLU A 37 -10.03 -3.13 -18.33
C GLU A 37 -10.27 -1.65 -18.05
N ILE A 38 -9.50 -1.04 -17.14
CA ILE A 38 -9.61 0.38 -16.82
C ILE A 38 -9.26 1.23 -18.06
N ALA A 39 -8.16 0.92 -18.74
CA ALA A 39 -7.73 1.67 -19.93
C ALA A 39 -8.78 1.63 -21.04
N ARG A 40 -9.40 0.47 -21.29
CA ARG A 40 -10.46 0.33 -22.30
C ARG A 40 -11.72 1.11 -21.94
N LYS A 41 -12.08 1.16 -20.66
CA LYS A 41 -13.25 1.92 -20.18
C LYS A 41 -13.01 3.42 -20.26
N ALA A 42 -11.88 3.89 -19.73
CA ALA A 42 -11.53 5.31 -19.76
C ALA A 42 -11.41 5.86 -21.20
N ASN A 43 -10.70 5.15 -22.09
CA ASN A 43 -10.61 5.56 -23.50
C ASN A 43 -11.97 5.63 -24.19
N ARG A 44 -12.92 4.76 -23.82
CA ARG A 44 -14.28 4.78 -24.37
C ARG A 44 -15.09 5.96 -23.84
N GLU A 45 -14.95 6.26 -22.55
CA GLU A 45 -15.59 7.40 -21.89
C GLU A 45 -15.12 8.73 -22.48
N ASP A 46 -13.82 8.85 -22.74
CA ASP A 46 -13.20 10.05 -23.31
C ASP A 46 -13.24 10.08 -24.86
N GLU A 47 -13.94 9.14 -25.50
CA GLU A 47 -14.02 8.97 -26.96
C GLU A 47 -12.65 8.97 -27.70
N CYS A 48 -11.60 8.49 -27.02
CA CYS A 48 -10.24 8.52 -27.52
C CYS A 48 -9.66 7.11 -27.74
N LYS A 49 -8.45 7.06 -28.30
CA LYS A 49 -7.68 5.82 -28.50
C LYS A 49 -6.23 6.09 -28.12
N GLY A 50 -5.56 5.08 -27.59
CA GLY A 50 -4.14 5.15 -27.28
C GLY A 50 -3.80 4.51 -25.95
N ALA A 51 -2.57 4.76 -25.51
CA ALA A 51 -2.11 4.33 -24.20
C ALA A 51 -2.73 5.20 -23.11
N PHE A 52 -3.43 4.57 -22.16
CA PHE A 52 -3.97 5.24 -20.98
C PHE A 52 -2.93 5.35 -19.84
N TRP A 53 -2.07 4.34 -19.70
CA TRP A 53 -1.05 4.28 -18.66
C TRP A 53 0.33 4.68 -19.19
N GLU A 54 1.12 5.39 -18.38
CA GLU A 54 2.48 5.85 -18.73
C GLU A 54 3.52 4.72 -18.85
N GLY A 55 3.23 3.52 -18.33
CA GLY A 55 4.17 2.39 -18.41
C GLY A 55 3.80 1.19 -17.54
N ARG A 56 4.83 0.41 -17.17
CA ARG A 56 4.68 -0.78 -16.31
C ARG A 56 4.43 -0.36 -14.86
N PHE A 57 3.58 -1.13 -14.17
CA PHE A 57 3.42 -1.00 -12.73
C PHE A 57 4.74 -1.26 -12.00
N LYS A 58 4.83 -0.75 -10.77
CA LYS A 58 5.94 -1.02 -9.85
C LYS A 58 5.40 -1.80 -8.67
N SER A 59 6.06 -2.90 -8.34
CA SER A 59 5.84 -3.66 -7.12
C SER A 59 7.07 -3.53 -6.22
N GLN A 60 6.84 -3.33 -4.93
CA GLN A 60 7.87 -3.21 -3.93
C GLN A 60 7.50 -4.06 -2.71
N ALA A 61 8.35 -5.03 -2.38
CA ALA A 61 8.18 -5.84 -1.18
C ALA A 61 8.52 -5.00 0.06
N LEU A 62 7.68 -5.11 1.09
CA LEU A 62 7.86 -4.48 2.41
C LEU A 62 8.18 -5.61 3.38
N LEU A 63 9.39 -5.61 3.96
CA LEU A 63 9.91 -6.76 4.71
C LEU A 63 9.80 -6.61 6.23
N ASP A 64 9.44 -5.43 6.72
CA ASP A 64 9.30 -5.12 8.14
C ASP A 64 8.30 -3.99 8.39
N GLU A 65 8.06 -3.72 9.67
CA GLU A 65 7.11 -2.75 10.15
C GLU A 65 7.53 -1.30 9.84
N GLN A 66 8.83 -0.99 9.85
CA GLN A 66 9.35 0.33 9.48
C GLN A 66 9.10 0.63 7.99
N ALA A 67 9.34 -0.33 7.10
CA ALA A 67 9.03 -0.20 5.68
C ALA A 67 7.53 -0.09 5.44
N LEU A 68 6.72 -0.87 6.17
CA LEU A 68 5.26 -0.76 6.14
C LEU A 68 4.80 0.65 6.52
N LEU A 69 5.25 1.14 7.68
CA LEU A 69 4.87 2.45 8.21
C LEU A 69 5.29 3.59 7.26
N ALA A 70 6.51 3.54 6.72
CA ALA A 70 7.00 4.52 5.75
C ALA A 70 6.19 4.50 4.43
N CYS A 71 5.81 3.32 3.95
CA CYS A 71 4.96 3.17 2.78
C CYS A 71 3.56 3.74 3.02
N MET A 72 2.96 3.44 4.18
CA MET A 72 1.65 3.98 4.57
C MET A 72 1.68 5.50 4.64
N MET A 73 2.69 6.11 5.29
CA MET A 73 2.89 7.57 5.30
C MET A 73 2.99 8.14 3.89
N TYR A 74 3.80 7.50 3.03
CA TYR A 74 4.01 7.96 1.67
C TYR A 74 2.68 8.00 0.90
N VAL A 75 1.84 6.98 1.05
CA VAL A 75 0.54 6.87 0.37
C VAL A 75 -0.48 7.85 0.93
N ASP A 76 -0.70 7.84 2.24
CA ASP A 76 -1.76 8.63 2.87
C ASP A 76 -1.47 10.15 2.80
N LEU A 77 -0.20 10.55 2.75
CA LEU A 77 0.19 11.95 2.54
C LEU A 77 0.30 12.36 1.07
N ASN A 78 0.08 11.46 0.10
CA ASN A 78 0.20 11.80 -1.32
C ASN A 78 -0.76 12.92 -1.76
N PRO A 79 -2.06 12.92 -1.42
CA PRO A 79 -2.97 14.00 -1.84
C PRO A 79 -2.57 15.36 -1.31
N ILE A 80 -2.13 15.44 -0.05
CA ILE A 80 -1.60 16.67 0.55
C ILE A 80 -0.31 17.10 -0.17
N ARG A 81 0.60 16.16 -0.40
CA ARG A 81 1.83 16.41 -1.17
C ARG A 81 1.59 16.75 -2.64
N ALA A 82 0.44 16.46 -3.20
CA ALA A 82 0.07 16.83 -4.57
C ALA A 82 -0.71 18.16 -4.63
N GLY A 83 -1.08 18.74 -3.48
CA GLY A 83 -1.93 19.92 -3.40
C GLY A 83 -3.39 19.64 -3.78
N ILE A 84 -3.83 18.39 -3.72
CA ILE A 84 -5.20 17.96 -4.05
C ILE A 84 -6.09 18.02 -2.81
N ALA A 85 -5.52 17.94 -1.61
CA ALA A 85 -6.23 18.02 -0.34
C ALA A 85 -5.45 18.86 0.68
N ASP A 86 -6.17 19.57 1.55
CA ASP A 86 -5.58 20.42 2.60
C ASP A 86 -5.44 19.68 3.95
N SER A 87 -6.11 18.53 4.08
CA SER A 87 -6.12 17.72 5.31
C SER A 87 -6.29 16.24 5.02
N LEU A 88 -6.06 15.39 6.03
CA LEU A 88 -6.26 13.94 5.94
C LEU A 88 -7.74 13.54 5.83
N GLN A 89 -8.64 14.42 6.27
CA GLN A 89 -10.09 14.23 6.16
C GLN A 89 -10.56 14.50 4.73
N SER A 90 -9.98 15.51 4.06
CA SER A 90 -10.32 15.87 2.68
C SER A 90 -9.51 15.11 1.62
N SER A 91 -8.62 14.20 2.02
CA SER A 91 -7.86 13.36 1.10
C SER A 91 -8.70 12.19 0.60
N ASP A 92 -9.55 12.46 -0.37
CA ASP A 92 -10.48 11.49 -0.95
C ASP A 92 -9.78 10.22 -1.46
N PHE A 93 -10.46 9.09 -1.28
CA PHE A 93 -10.03 7.76 -1.75
C PHE A 93 -8.72 7.27 -1.12
N THR A 94 -8.42 7.72 0.11
CA THR A 94 -7.26 7.23 0.88
C THR A 94 -7.68 6.36 2.07
N SER A 95 -6.76 5.51 2.51
CA SER A 95 -7.01 4.63 3.65
C SER A 95 -7.13 5.40 4.97
N ILE A 96 -6.37 6.50 5.12
CA ILE A 96 -6.46 7.35 6.30
C ILE A 96 -7.81 8.06 6.42
N GLN A 97 -8.36 8.57 5.30
CA GLN A 97 -9.68 9.17 5.30
C GLN A 97 -10.72 8.17 5.79
N GLU A 98 -10.79 6.98 5.17
CA GLU A 98 -11.76 5.94 5.55
C GLU A 98 -11.67 5.59 7.05
N ARG A 99 -10.44 5.50 7.57
CA ARG A 99 -10.21 5.23 9.00
C ARG A 99 -10.68 6.37 9.90
N ILE A 100 -10.40 7.62 9.54
CA ILE A 100 -10.84 8.79 10.33
C ILE A 100 -12.36 8.89 10.31
N SER A 101 -13.00 8.77 9.14
CA SER A 101 -14.46 8.77 9.02
C SER A 101 -15.12 7.65 9.82
N SER A 102 -14.45 6.50 9.97
CA SER A 102 -14.98 5.40 10.79
C SER A 102 -15.00 5.69 12.30
N LEU A 103 -14.27 6.72 12.79
CA LEU A 103 -14.26 7.11 14.20
C LEU A 103 -15.52 7.88 14.60
N ASP A 104 -16.16 8.59 13.67
CA ASP A 104 -17.42 9.27 13.88
C ASP A 104 -18.43 8.88 12.78
N PRO A 105 -19.18 7.77 12.97
CA PRO A 105 -20.12 7.29 11.97
C PRO A 105 -21.31 8.21 11.70
N GLN A 106 -21.48 9.28 12.49
CA GLN A 106 -22.52 10.29 12.29
C GLN A 106 -22.04 11.45 11.41
N ASP A 107 -20.73 11.49 11.12
CA ASP A 107 -20.13 12.50 10.26
C ASP A 107 -20.28 12.10 8.78
N ASP A 108 -21.42 12.48 8.18
CA ASP A 108 -21.74 12.27 6.76
C ASP A 108 -20.89 13.13 5.80
N THR A 109 -19.90 13.86 6.30
CA THR A 109 -19.05 14.74 5.48
C THR A 109 -18.29 13.96 4.40
N PHE A 110 -18.01 12.67 4.63
CA PHE A 110 -17.36 11.78 3.66
C PHE A 110 -18.03 10.40 3.61
N PRO A 111 -18.83 10.10 2.57
CA PRO A 111 -19.49 8.81 2.44
C PRO A 111 -18.46 7.69 2.30
N SER A 112 -18.58 6.64 3.14
CA SER A 112 -17.74 5.45 3.00
C SER A 112 -17.87 4.85 1.59
N LEU A 113 -16.83 4.13 1.13
CA LEU A 113 -16.87 3.41 -0.15
C LEU A 113 -18.10 2.47 -0.25
N ASN A 114 -18.57 1.93 0.87
CA ASN A 114 -19.78 1.12 0.92
C ASN A 114 -21.05 1.95 0.63
N THR A 115 -21.11 3.19 1.09
CA THR A 115 -22.22 4.13 0.83
C THR A 115 -22.23 4.57 -0.64
N LEU A 116 -21.05 4.81 -1.23
CA LEU A 116 -20.90 5.13 -2.65
C LEU A 116 -21.25 3.93 -3.55
N ALA A 117 -20.87 2.71 -3.15
CA ALA A 117 -21.23 1.51 -3.88
C ALA A 117 -22.73 1.17 -3.82
N GLN A 118 -23.41 1.51 -2.71
CA GLN A 118 -24.85 1.32 -2.56
C GLN A 118 -25.67 2.30 -3.41
N SER A 119 -25.17 3.51 -3.66
CA SER A 119 -25.84 4.48 -4.55
C SER A 119 -25.63 4.17 -6.03
N ALA A 120 -24.53 3.49 -6.39
CA ALA A 120 -24.29 2.97 -7.73
C ALA A 120 -25.06 1.65 -7.96
N ASN A 121 -26.37 1.76 -8.25
CA ASN A 121 -27.37 0.69 -8.48
C ASN A 121 -27.07 -0.32 -9.64
N LYS A 122 -25.82 -0.59 -9.99
CA LYS A 122 -25.41 -1.50 -11.09
C LYS A 122 -24.22 -2.40 -10.80
N LEU A 123 -23.54 -2.26 -9.65
CA LEU A 123 -22.46 -3.19 -9.31
C LEU A 123 -23.04 -4.38 -8.52
N PRO A 124 -22.60 -5.63 -8.81
CA PRO A 124 -22.94 -6.77 -7.95
C PRO A 124 -22.56 -6.43 -6.52
N GLN A 125 -23.35 -6.90 -5.53
CA GLN A 125 -23.07 -6.74 -4.10
C GLN A 125 -21.75 -7.43 -3.74
N THR A 126 -20.63 -6.80 -4.08
CA THR A 126 -19.31 -7.20 -3.67
C THR A 126 -19.12 -6.60 -2.28
N THR A 127 -19.13 -7.44 -1.26
CA THR A 127 -18.63 -7.06 0.06
C THR A 127 -17.17 -6.67 -0.10
N TYR A 128 -16.88 -5.37 -0.15
CA TYR A 128 -15.51 -4.90 -0.19
C TYR A 128 -14.81 -5.36 1.09
N LYS A 129 -13.59 -5.86 0.94
CA LYS A 129 -12.79 -6.26 2.09
C LYS A 129 -12.45 -5.01 2.90
N SER A 130 -12.88 -4.98 4.15
CA SER A 130 -12.57 -3.89 5.08
C SER A 130 -11.06 -3.74 5.28
N LEU A 131 -10.61 -2.52 5.56
CA LEU A 131 -9.22 -2.23 5.87
C LEU A 131 -8.73 -3.09 7.05
N ALA A 132 -7.47 -3.52 6.97
CA ALA A 132 -6.80 -4.19 8.09
C ALA A 132 -6.84 -3.27 9.33
N LYS A 133 -7.22 -3.82 10.48
CA LYS A 133 -7.29 -3.07 11.74
C LYS A 133 -5.88 -2.84 12.29
N PHE A 134 -5.72 -1.76 13.03
CA PHE A 134 -4.56 -1.58 13.91
C PHE A 134 -4.78 -2.44 15.15
N ASP A 135 -3.87 -3.36 15.44
CA ASP A 135 -3.99 -4.31 16.55
C ASP A 135 -2.99 -4.04 17.70
N GLY A 136 -2.12 -3.03 17.55
CA GLY A 136 -1.15 -2.63 18.57
C GLY A 136 -0.10 -3.69 18.92
N SER A 137 -0.06 -4.79 18.17
CA SER A 137 0.62 -6.01 18.57
C SER A 137 1.94 -6.19 17.83
N THR A 138 2.96 -5.40 18.17
CA THR A 138 4.31 -5.47 17.57
C THR A 138 5.01 -6.84 17.73
N HIS A 139 4.52 -7.73 18.60
CA HIS A 139 5.25 -8.95 19.00
C HIS A 139 4.39 -10.22 19.10
N LEU A 140 3.21 -10.28 18.49
CA LEU A 140 2.45 -11.54 18.44
C LEU A 140 3.02 -12.47 17.37
N SER A 141 3.07 -13.77 17.67
CA SER A 141 3.51 -14.82 16.74
C SER A 141 2.62 -14.96 15.50
N GLN A 142 1.41 -14.38 15.54
CA GLN A 142 0.48 -14.32 14.43
C GLN A 142 -0.01 -12.88 14.26
N GLN A 143 0.45 -12.24 13.18
CA GLN A 143 0.02 -10.89 12.83
C GLN A 143 -1.42 -10.93 12.28
N SER A 144 -2.34 -10.27 12.99
CA SER A 144 -3.76 -10.21 12.62
C SER A 144 -4.15 -8.90 11.93
N GLY A 145 -3.31 -7.87 12.09
CA GLY A 145 -3.52 -6.53 11.55
C GLY A 145 -2.22 -5.74 11.44
N ILE A 146 -2.37 -4.41 11.48
CA ILE A 146 -1.24 -3.47 11.45
C ILE A 146 -0.69 -3.39 12.89
N PRO A 147 0.60 -3.69 13.10
CA PRO A 147 1.17 -3.92 14.43
C PRO A 147 1.53 -2.62 15.14
N PHE A 148 0.64 -1.63 15.08
CA PHE A 148 0.79 -0.33 15.73
C PHE A 148 -0.56 0.07 16.33
N HIS A 149 -0.55 0.99 17.29
CA HIS A 149 -1.80 1.60 17.74
C HIS A 149 -2.22 2.67 16.74
N PHE A 150 -3.51 2.76 16.43
CA PHE A 150 -4.01 3.77 15.50
C PHE A 150 -3.78 5.19 16.01
N ALA A 151 -3.88 5.42 17.32
CA ALA A 151 -3.58 6.72 17.93
C ALA A 151 -2.12 7.14 17.69
N ASP A 152 -1.17 6.22 17.84
CA ASP A 152 0.24 6.51 17.61
C ASP A 152 0.52 6.75 16.11
N TYR A 153 -0.21 6.08 15.22
CA TYR A 153 -0.19 6.35 13.77
C TYR A 153 -0.71 7.76 13.44
N LEU A 154 -1.82 8.18 14.07
CA LEU A 154 -2.40 9.52 13.89
C LEU A 154 -1.44 10.63 14.36
N GLU A 155 -0.78 10.43 15.50
CA GLU A 155 0.27 11.34 15.98
C GLU A 155 1.39 11.46 14.94
N LEU A 156 1.88 10.31 14.44
CA LEU A 156 2.99 10.28 13.50
C LEU A 156 2.66 10.92 12.15
N ILE A 157 1.47 10.67 11.59
CA ILE A 157 1.09 11.22 10.28
C ILE A 157 0.82 12.72 10.33
N ASP A 158 0.23 13.24 11.41
CA ASP A 158 0.07 14.69 11.62
C ASP A 158 1.44 15.37 11.75
N TRP A 159 2.33 14.82 12.58
CA TRP A 159 3.70 15.33 12.73
C TRP A 159 4.47 15.30 11.40
N THR A 160 4.37 14.19 10.65
CA THR A 160 5.03 14.03 9.34
C THR A 160 4.46 14.99 8.30
N GLY A 161 3.13 15.15 8.26
CA GLY A 161 2.45 16.08 7.35
C GLY A 161 2.85 17.53 7.58
N ARG A 162 2.95 17.97 8.85
CA ARG A 162 3.40 19.33 9.21
C ARG A 162 4.85 19.61 8.81
N ALA A 163 5.69 18.59 8.88
CA ALA A 163 7.09 18.67 8.45
C ALA A 163 7.24 18.71 6.92
N ILE A 164 6.32 18.09 6.17
CA ILE A 164 6.32 18.05 4.70
C ILE A 164 5.35 19.12 4.15
N ARG A 165 5.67 20.40 4.35
CA ARG A 165 4.95 21.52 3.71
C ARG A 165 5.56 21.87 2.34
N GLN A 166 4.70 22.15 1.36
CA GLN A 166 5.13 22.56 0.02
C GLN A 166 5.53 24.05 -0.06
N ASP A 167 4.88 24.89 0.75
CA ASP A 167 4.98 26.35 0.68
C ASP A 167 6.13 26.95 1.51
N LYS A 168 6.61 26.22 2.52
CA LYS A 168 7.69 26.65 3.42
C LYS A 168 8.43 25.46 4.00
N LYS A 169 9.59 25.70 4.63
CA LYS A 169 10.19 24.72 5.53
C LYS A 169 9.13 24.34 6.57
N GLY A 170 8.71 23.07 6.57
CA GLY A 170 7.73 22.56 7.51
C GLY A 170 8.17 22.81 8.95
N TYR A 171 7.19 22.93 9.83
CA TYR A 171 7.47 23.07 11.26
C TYR A 171 7.53 21.66 11.85
N ILE A 172 8.67 21.33 12.44
CA ILE A 172 8.85 20.10 13.21
C ILE A 172 8.64 20.48 14.67
N ASP A 173 7.65 19.85 15.32
CA ASP A 173 7.51 19.97 16.76
C ASP A 173 8.74 19.35 17.44
N ASN A 174 9.23 19.99 18.50
CA ASN A 174 10.33 19.47 19.33
C ASN A 174 9.93 18.16 20.02
N GLN A 175 8.63 17.93 20.24
CA GLN A 175 8.15 16.66 20.73
C GLN A 175 8.15 15.61 19.61
N ARG A 176 9.06 14.64 19.74
CA ARG A 176 9.18 13.52 18.81
C ARG A 176 8.03 12.51 19.04
N PRO A 177 7.33 12.06 17.99
CA PRO A 177 6.25 11.08 18.10
C PRO A 177 6.70 9.79 18.80
N LYS A 178 5.78 9.17 19.54
CA LYS A 178 6.06 7.95 20.31
C LYS A 178 6.66 6.84 19.45
N LEU A 179 6.08 6.57 18.28
CA LEU A 179 6.56 5.53 17.36
C LEU A 179 8.01 5.75 16.93
N LEU A 180 8.42 6.99 16.68
CA LEU A 180 9.81 7.24 16.30
C LEU A 180 10.75 7.00 17.47
N ASN A 181 10.34 7.28 18.70
CA ASN A 181 11.14 6.99 19.90
C ASN A 181 11.28 5.48 20.11
N GLU A 182 10.18 4.73 20.04
CA GLU A 182 10.16 3.28 20.24
C GLU A 182 10.97 2.54 19.16
N LEU A 183 10.91 3.00 17.91
CA LEU A 183 11.66 2.42 16.79
C LEU A 183 13.10 2.95 16.71
N GLY A 184 13.49 3.91 17.55
CA GLY A 184 14.82 4.54 17.53
C GLY A 184 15.08 5.46 16.33
N ILE A 185 14.15 5.64 15.41
CA ILE A 185 14.37 6.29 14.10
C ILE A 185 14.56 7.82 14.21
N ALA A 186 15.71 8.33 13.80
CA ALA A 186 15.98 9.76 13.79
C ALA A 186 14.97 10.55 12.91
N PRO A 187 14.49 11.74 13.35
CA PRO A 187 13.52 12.56 12.61
C PRO A 187 13.87 12.78 11.13
N ASP A 188 15.12 13.16 10.83
CA ASP A 188 15.54 13.44 9.45
C ASP A 188 15.55 12.18 8.58
N ALA A 189 15.96 11.04 9.16
CA ALA A 189 15.93 9.74 8.48
C ALA A 189 14.47 9.34 8.18
N TRP A 190 13.57 9.53 9.14
CA TRP A 190 12.14 9.27 8.97
C TRP A 190 11.54 10.13 7.86
N LEU A 191 11.72 11.46 7.92
CA LEU A 191 11.14 12.39 6.95
C LEU A 191 11.63 12.12 5.52
N THR A 192 12.91 11.80 5.37
CA THR A 192 13.47 11.40 4.07
C THR A 192 12.77 10.14 3.56
N SER A 193 12.57 9.16 4.44
CA SER A 193 11.98 7.87 4.07
C SER A 193 10.49 7.97 3.75
N ALA A 194 9.72 8.71 4.53
CA ALA A 194 8.29 8.95 4.29
C ALA A 194 8.06 9.78 3.00
N LYS A 195 8.94 10.73 2.68
CA LYS A 195 8.81 11.59 1.49
C LYS A 195 9.31 10.92 0.22
N GLU A 196 10.42 10.19 0.29
CA GLU A 196 11.14 9.66 -0.86
C GLU A 196 11.10 8.13 -0.96
N PHE A 197 10.17 7.49 -0.25
CA PHE A 197 10.02 6.03 -0.14
C PHE A 197 10.28 5.29 -1.45
N ARG A 198 9.59 5.69 -2.52
CA ARG A 198 9.67 5.05 -3.84
C ARG A 198 11.02 5.23 -4.56
N ARG A 199 11.81 6.25 -4.19
CA ARG A 199 13.10 6.57 -4.80
C ARG A 199 14.28 5.88 -4.11
N GLN A 200 14.14 5.59 -2.81
CA GLN A 200 15.21 5.03 -1.99
C GLN A 200 15.53 3.57 -2.33
N TYR A 201 14.52 2.82 -2.78
CA TYR A 201 14.60 1.37 -2.99
C TYR A 201 14.34 0.97 -4.44
N SER A 202 14.83 -0.19 -4.87
CA SER A 202 14.69 -0.71 -6.24
C SER A 202 13.61 -1.79 -6.41
N GLY A 203 12.75 -1.97 -5.41
CA GLY A 203 11.68 -2.99 -5.40
C GLY A 203 11.60 -3.82 -4.11
N ILE A 204 12.44 -3.56 -3.12
CA ILE A 204 12.39 -4.21 -1.79
C ILE A 204 12.77 -3.15 -0.76
N SER A 205 12.03 -3.04 0.34
CA SER A 205 12.32 -2.16 1.46
C SER A 205 12.20 -2.91 2.77
N GLY A 206 13.14 -2.64 3.66
CA GLY A 206 13.20 -3.16 5.02
C GLY A 206 14.63 -3.05 5.54
N ARG A 207 14.95 -3.80 6.59
CA ARG A 207 16.30 -3.96 7.10
C ARG A 207 17.20 -4.57 6.03
N TRP A 208 18.46 -4.11 6.01
CA TRP A 208 19.40 -4.46 4.96
C TRP A 208 19.67 -5.98 4.89
N ASP A 209 19.75 -6.65 6.04
CA ASP A 209 19.90 -8.11 6.12
C ASP A 209 18.71 -8.84 5.51
N ALA A 210 17.48 -8.48 5.90
CA ALA A 210 16.26 -9.05 5.35
C ALA A 210 16.13 -8.82 3.83
N MET A 211 16.55 -7.64 3.35
CA MET A 211 16.57 -7.34 1.91
C MET A 211 17.55 -8.23 1.13
N CYS A 212 18.73 -8.49 1.69
CA CYS A 212 19.71 -9.40 1.09
C CYS A 212 19.18 -10.85 1.08
N GLU A 213 18.64 -11.32 2.20
CA GLU A 213 18.07 -12.66 2.33
C GLU A 213 16.91 -12.90 1.35
N PHE A 214 15.98 -11.95 1.25
CA PHE A 214 14.86 -12.03 0.30
C PHE A 214 15.36 -12.19 -1.15
N LYS A 215 16.45 -11.51 -1.50
CA LYS A 215 17.02 -11.60 -2.86
C LYS A 215 17.68 -12.94 -3.15
N GLU A 216 18.36 -13.51 -2.17
CA GLU A 216 18.94 -14.85 -2.24
C GLU A 216 17.84 -15.90 -2.42
N GLN A 217 16.77 -15.84 -1.61
CA GLN A 217 15.65 -16.78 -1.65
C GLN A 217 14.86 -16.71 -2.97
N HIS A 218 14.66 -15.51 -3.53
CA HIS A 218 13.87 -15.32 -4.75
C HIS A 218 14.71 -15.23 -6.03
N HIS A 219 16.01 -15.53 -5.97
CA HIS A 219 16.95 -15.50 -7.10
C HIS A 219 16.86 -14.21 -7.94
N SER A 220 16.57 -13.06 -7.32
CA SER A 220 16.25 -11.81 -8.03
C SER A 220 17.47 -10.91 -8.27
N GLY A 221 18.65 -11.54 -8.42
CA GLY A 221 19.95 -10.89 -8.62
C GLY A 221 20.67 -10.49 -7.31
N HIS A 222 21.92 -10.05 -7.45
CA HIS A 222 22.84 -9.82 -6.32
C HIS A 222 22.89 -8.36 -5.84
N TRP A 223 22.22 -7.45 -6.56
CA TRP A 223 22.26 -6.03 -6.26
C TRP A 223 20.96 -5.55 -5.61
N CYS A 224 21.11 -4.94 -4.44
CA CYS A 224 20.06 -4.27 -3.68
C CYS A 224 20.35 -2.78 -3.58
N LYS A 225 19.41 -1.93 -4.02
CA LYS A 225 19.45 -0.49 -3.75
C LYS A 225 18.88 -0.21 -2.37
N GLY A 226 19.48 0.73 -1.65
CA GLY A 226 18.87 1.28 -0.43
C GLY A 226 19.58 0.91 0.87
N LYS A 227 20.85 0.48 0.84
CA LYS A 227 21.63 0.19 2.06
C LYS A 227 21.65 1.36 3.05
N SER A 228 22.07 2.54 2.59
CA SER A 228 22.13 3.73 3.45
C SER A 228 20.78 4.16 4.02
N PRO A 229 19.69 4.31 3.22
CA PRO A 229 18.38 4.63 3.79
C PRO A 229 17.84 3.53 4.71
N SER A 230 18.09 2.25 4.39
CA SER A 230 17.76 1.14 5.29
C SER A 230 18.48 1.28 6.64
N GLN A 231 19.80 1.48 6.65
CA GLN A 231 20.56 1.67 7.89
C GLN A 231 20.10 2.88 8.70
N ALA A 232 19.66 3.96 8.05
CA ALA A 232 19.14 5.14 8.74
C ALA A 232 17.76 4.90 9.38
N LEU A 233 16.95 3.99 8.81
CA LEU A 233 15.63 3.63 9.31
C LEU A 233 15.67 2.47 10.33
N HIS A 234 16.81 1.79 10.44
CA HIS A 234 17.01 0.64 11.33
C HIS A 234 18.28 0.85 12.18
N PRO A 235 18.21 1.75 13.18
CA PRO A 235 19.33 2.04 14.07
C PRO A 235 19.70 0.89 15.02
#